data_AF-A3ZLC9-F1
#
_entry.id   AF-A3ZLC9-F1
#
_cell.length_a   1.000
_cell.length_b   1.000
_cell.length_c   1.000
_cell.angle_alpha   90.00
_cell.angle_beta   90.00
_cell.angle_gamma   90.00
#
_symmetry.space_group_name_H-M   'P 1'
#
loop_
_entity.id
_entity.type
_entity.pdbx_description
1 polymer ?
#
loop_
_entity_poly.entity_id
_entity_poly.type
_entity_poly.pdbx_seq_one_letter_code
_entity_poly.pdbx_strand_id
1 'polypeptide(L)'
;MAPTQNSEFAMLNGKTIFWIIIGVFAGFLIGSLVNMMIVLASLLFYVPPDGLDWNDQAAVAQFIGGLPLGAFLFALAAHGAHSLVAGWIAAAIARPFRYSAALLVGLLTLAAGYMNLQDIPHPAWFGYLDLLLYLPLAALGASLVKQPDAKTVEATESA
;
A
#
# COMPACT_ATOMS: atom_id res chain seq x y z
N MET A 1 -36.14 -33.73 1.66
CA MET A 1 -34.99 -33.22 0.89
C MET A 1 -34.94 -31.71 1.16
N ALA A 2 -34.07 -31.26 2.07
CA ALA A 2 -33.95 -29.84 2.39
C ALA A 2 -33.17 -29.14 1.27
N PRO A 3 -33.53 -27.91 0.86
CA PRO A 3 -32.70 -27.16 -0.07
C PRO A 3 -31.43 -26.76 0.68
N THR A 4 -30.28 -27.26 0.23
CA THR A 4 -28.98 -26.69 0.60
C THR A 4 -29.01 -25.26 0.08
N GLN A 5 -29.19 -24.29 0.98
CA GLN A 5 -29.12 -22.88 0.61
C GLN A 5 -27.72 -22.61 0.08
N ASN A 6 -27.67 -22.54 -1.25
CA ASN A 6 -26.79 -21.79 -2.10
C ASN A 6 -25.83 -20.91 -1.32
N SER A 7 -24.53 -21.14 -1.53
CA SER A 7 -23.47 -20.19 -1.28
C SER A 7 -23.96 -18.76 -1.51
N GLU A 8 -24.23 -18.04 -0.41
CA GLU A 8 -24.40 -16.60 -0.41
C GLU A 8 -23.09 -16.04 -0.98
N PHE A 9 -23.08 -15.78 -2.29
CA PHE A 9 -22.16 -14.82 -2.87
C PHE A 9 -22.36 -13.56 -2.04
N ALA A 10 -21.41 -13.26 -1.15
CA ALA A 10 -21.48 -12.12 -0.24
C ALA A 10 -21.89 -10.88 -1.03
N MET A 11 -23.17 -10.53 -0.98
CA MET A 11 -23.71 -9.52 -1.86
C MET A 11 -23.10 -8.19 -1.44
N LEU A 12 -22.55 -7.46 -2.42
CA LEU A 12 -22.08 -6.09 -2.26
C LEU A 12 -23.27 -5.24 -1.83
N ASN A 13 -23.43 -5.05 -0.52
CA ASN A 13 -24.43 -4.21 0.10
C ASN A 13 -23.79 -2.93 0.66
N GLY A 14 -24.61 -1.95 1.05
CA GLY A 14 -24.09 -0.65 1.52
C GLY A 14 -23.12 -0.76 2.71
N LYS A 15 -23.36 -1.71 3.63
CA LYS A 15 -22.48 -1.96 4.78
C LYS A 15 -21.11 -2.48 4.32
N THR A 16 -21.08 -3.41 3.38
CA THR A 16 -19.85 -3.92 2.77
C THR A 16 -19.04 -2.79 2.11
N ILE A 17 -19.69 -2.00 1.26
CA ILE A 17 -19.04 -0.90 0.53
C ILE A 17 -18.45 0.11 1.53
N PHE A 18 -19.20 0.44 2.58
CA PHE A 18 -18.74 1.33 3.64
C PHE A 18 -17.43 0.83 4.29
N TRP A 19 -17.36 -0.45 4.68
CA TRP A 19 -16.14 -1.00 5.29
C TRP A 19 -14.96 -1.06 4.33
N ILE A 20 -15.19 -1.31 3.04
CA ILE A 20 -14.14 -1.23 2.02
C ILE A 20 -13.59 0.19 1.93
N ILE A 21 -14.45 1.21 1.84
CA ILE A 21 -14.03 2.61 1.74
C ILE A 21 -13.23 3.02 2.99
N ILE A 22 -13.73 2.73 4.19
CA ILE A 22 -13.03 3.04 5.44
C ILE A 22 -11.70 2.29 5.52
N GLY A 23 -11.69 1.01 5.14
CA GLY A 23 -10.48 0.20 5.11
C GLY A 23 -9.41 0.77 4.17
N VAL A 24 -9.81 1.10 2.94
CA VAL A 24 -8.93 1.70 1.93
C VAL A 24 -8.36 3.03 2.43
N PHE A 25 -9.21 3.91 2.96
CA PHE A 25 -8.78 5.22 3.45
C PHE A 25 -7.83 5.10 4.65
N ALA A 26 -8.19 4.31 5.66
CA ALA A 26 -7.35 4.09 6.84
C ALA A 26 -6.02 3.42 6.46
N GLY A 27 -6.07 2.44 5.56
CA GLY A 27 -4.88 1.77 5.05
C GLY A 27 -3.94 2.74 4.35
N PHE A 28 -4.44 3.51 3.39
CA PHE A 28 -3.63 4.49 2.66
C PHE A 28 -3.01 5.53 3.59
N LEU A 29 -3.77 6.03 4.59
CA LEU A 29 -3.26 6.99 5.56
C LEU A 29 -2.13 6.40 6.41
N ILE A 30 -2.32 5.22 7.00
CA ILE A 30 -1.31 4.57 7.85
C ILE A 30 -0.09 4.17 7.01
N GLY A 31 -0.29 3.64 5.80
CA GLY A 31 0.80 3.33 4.88
C GLY A 31 1.62 4.57 4.50
N SER A 32 0.96 5.71 4.32
CA SER A 32 1.64 6.99 4.06
C SER A 32 2.49 7.45 5.24
N LEU A 33 2.03 7.25 6.48
CA LEU A 33 2.83 7.52 7.67
C LEU A 33 4.08 6.61 7.72
N VAL A 34 3.94 5.33 7.39
CA VAL A 34 5.06 4.39 7.32
C VAL A 34 6.07 4.79 6.25
N ASN A 35 5.58 5.16 5.07
CA ASN A 35 6.41 5.71 3.99
C ASN A 35 7.23 6.90 4.48
N MET A 36 6.56 7.89 5.06
CA MET A 36 7.18 9.12 5.53
C MET A 36 8.24 8.85 6.60
N MET A 37 7.99 7.92 7.54
CA MET A 37 8.99 7.54 8.55
C MET A 37 10.26 6.97 7.92
N ILE A 38 10.13 6.12 6.90
CA ILE A 38 11.30 5.51 6.22
C ILE A 38 12.04 6.56 5.39
N VAL A 39 11.32 7.44 4.69
CA VAL A 39 11.91 8.55 3.94
C VAL A 39 12.67 9.49 4.87
N LEU A 40 12.07 9.90 5.98
CA LEU A 40 12.75 10.75 6.98
C LEU A 40 13.99 10.08 7.57
N ALA A 41 13.95 8.77 7.81
CA ALA A 41 15.12 8.02 8.27
C ALA A 41 16.24 8.01 7.22
N SER A 42 15.91 7.99 5.93
CA SER A 42 16.92 8.04 4.85
C SER A 42 17.68 9.38 4.81
N LEU A 43 17.07 10.47 5.28
CA LEU A 43 17.71 11.78 5.36
C LEU A 43 18.86 11.82 6.37
N LEU A 44 18.95 10.84 7.29
CA LEU A 44 20.12 10.70 8.17
C LEU A 44 21.39 10.26 7.41
N PHE A 45 21.23 9.69 6.21
CA PHE A 45 22.32 9.16 5.40
C PHE A 45 22.51 9.94 4.09
N TYR A 46 21.41 10.42 3.50
CA TYR A 46 21.39 11.07 2.20
C TYR A 46 20.74 12.45 2.32
N VAL A 47 21.52 13.40 2.83
CA VAL A 47 21.07 14.77 3.07
C VAL A 47 21.09 15.55 1.74
N PRO A 48 19.98 16.19 1.34
CA PRO A 48 19.98 17.12 0.22
C PRO A 48 20.92 18.32 0.47
N PRO A 49 21.55 18.90 -0.56
CA PRO A 49 22.35 20.11 -0.41
C PRO A 49 21.55 21.27 0.20
N ASP A 50 22.22 22.08 1.02
CA ASP A 50 21.61 23.27 1.60
C ASP A 50 21.07 24.21 0.51
N GLY A 51 19.81 24.60 0.64
CA GLY A 51 19.16 25.51 -0.29
C GLY A 51 18.79 24.90 -1.65
N LEU A 52 18.77 23.57 -1.78
CA LEU A 52 18.25 22.90 -2.98
C LEU A 52 16.82 23.38 -3.28
N ASP A 53 16.62 23.99 -4.45
CA ASP A 53 15.30 24.34 -4.96
C ASP A 53 14.68 23.13 -5.68
N TRP A 54 13.63 22.58 -5.09
CA TRP A 54 12.89 21.43 -5.63
C TRP A 54 12.08 21.76 -6.89
N ASN A 55 11.95 23.04 -7.24
CA ASN A 55 11.33 23.48 -8.50
C ASN A 55 12.34 23.59 -9.65
N ASP A 56 13.65 23.61 -9.34
CA ASP A 56 14.70 23.55 -10.36
C ASP A 56 15.00 22.09 -10.72
N GLN A 57 14.42 21.67 -11.84
CA GLN A 57 14.56 20.31 -12.37
C GLN A 57 16.02 19.92 -12.65
N ALA A 58 16.89 20.87 -13.02
CA ALA A 58 18.30 20.58 -13.28
C ALA A 58 19.05 20.34 -11.96
N ALA A 59 18.80 21.15 -10.94
CA ALA A 59 19.38 20.97 -9.61
C ALA A 59 18.93 19.65 -8.97
N VAL A 60 17.64 19.31 -9.07
CA VAL A 60 17.09 18.04 -8.59
C VAL A 60 17.70 16.85 -9.32
N ALA A 61 17.80 16.90 -10.66
CA ALA A 61 18.42 15.83 -11.44
C ALA A 61 19.89 15.62 -11.10
N GLN A 62 20.65 16.70 -10.85
CA GLN A 62 22.05 16.61 -10.42
C GLN A 62 22.18 15.95 -9.04
N PHE A 63 21.33 16.34 -8.08
CA PHE A 63 21.31 15.73 -6.75
C PHE A 63 20.99 14.24 -6.82
N ILE A 64 19.90 13.87 -7.51
CA ILE A 64 19.48 12.46 -7.62
C ILE A 64 20.51 11.64 -8.40
N GLY A 65 21.11 12.20 -9.45
CA GLY A 65 22.17 11.54 -10.21
C GLY A 65 23.43 11.24 -9.39
N GLY A 66 23.67 11.97 -8.29
CA GLY A 66 24.75 11.72 -7.35
C GLY A 66 24.43 10.73 -6.23
N LEU A 67 23.17 10.29 -6.10
CA LEU A 67 22.78 9.39 -5.02
C LEU A 67 23.33 7.97 -5.25
N PRO A 68 23.82 7.30 -4.18
CA PRO A 68 24.25 5.91 -4.27
C PRO A 68 23.03 4.98 -4.33
N LEU A 69 23.27 3.72 -4.74
CA LEU A 69 22.25 2.66 -4.78
C LEU A 69 21.40 2.59 -3.50
N GLY A 70 22.03 2.76 -2.34
CA GLY A 70 21.35 2.69 -1.04
C GLY A 70 20.18 3.67 -0.90
N ALA A 71 20.27 4.88 -1.46
CA ALA A 71 19.18 5.86 -1.40
C ALA A 71 17.92 5.36 -2.13
N PHE A 72 18.10 4.75 -3.31
CA PHE A 72 17.02 4.15 -4.08
C PHE A 72 16.43 2.91 -3.39
N LEU A 73 17.25 2.13 -2.65
CA LEU A 73 16.75 1.02 -1.84
C LEU A 73 15.90 1.50 -0.66
N PHE A 74 16.23 2.64 -0.03
CA PHE A 74 15.38 3.26 0.98
C PHE A 74 14.03 3.71 0.40
N ALA A 75 14.04 4.32 -0.79
CA ALA A 75 12.80 4.70 -1.47
C ALA A 75 11.93 3.48 -1.81
N LEU A 76 12.51 2.41 -2.38
CA LEU A 76 11.79 1.15 -2.62
C LEU A 76 11.25 0.53 -1.32
N ALA A 77 12.03 0.60 -0.22
CA ALA A 77 11.58 0.12 1.08
C ALA A 77 10.41 0.96 1.61
N ALA A 78 10.44 2.29 1.48
CA ALA A 78 9.36 3.17 1.88
C ALA A 78 8.07 2.90 1.08
N HIS A 79 8.20 2.75 -0.24
CA HIS A 79 7.11 2.46 -1.17
C HIS A 79 6.50 1.07 -0.93
N GLY A 80 7.35 0.07 -0.67
CA GLY A 80 6.90 -1.28 -0.35
C GLY A 80 6.29 -1.43 1.02
N ALA A 81 6.89 -0.82 2.04
CA ALA A 81 6.32 -0.81 3.38
C ALA A 81 4.97 -0.08 3.40
N HIS A 82 4.81 1.02 2.65
CA HIS A 82 3.50 1.64 2.43
C HIS A 82 2.51 0.60 1.93
N SER A 83 2.78 -0.01 0.78
CA SER A 83 1.80 -0.90 0.11
C SER A 83 1.44 -2.10 0.97
N LEU A 84 2.45 -2.70 1.61
CA LEU A 84 2.26 -3.83 2.52
C LEU A 84 1.36 -3.45 3.71
N VAL A 85 1.70 -2.38 4.43
CA VAL A 85 0.97 -1.97 5.64
C VAL A 85 -0.42 -1.46 5.28
N ALA A 86 -0.53 -0.67 4.21
CA ALA A 86 -1.81 -0.15 3.75
C ALA A 86 -2.75 -1.28 3.31
N GLY A 87 -2.24 -2.25 2.56
CA GLY A 87 -2.97 -3.45 2.17
C GLY A 87 -3.40 -4.29 3.38
N TRP A 88 -2.52 -4.47 4.37
CA TRP A 88 -2.82 -5.19 5.61
C TRP A 88 -3.93 -4.52 6.42
N ILE A 89 -3.87 -3.19 6.63
CA ILE A 89 -4.89 -2.42 7.35
C ILE A 89 -6.23 -2.46 6.61
N ALA A 90 -6.23 -2.22 5.30
CA ALA A 90 -7.45 -2.25 4.50
C ALA A 90 -8.12 -3.64 4.53
N ALA A 91 -7.31 -4.69 4.42
CA ALA A 91 -7.75 -6.07 4.55
C ALA A 91 -8.28 -6.42 5.95
N ALA A 92 -7.66 -5.88 7.00
CA ALA A 92 -8.06 -6.12 8.39
C ALA A 92 -9.40 -5.47 8.72
N ILE A 93 -9.72 -4.33 8.10
CA ILE A 93 -10.99 -3.62 8.26
C ILE A 93 -12.09 -4.27 7.39
N ALA A 94 -11.80 -4.52 6.11
CA ALA A 94 -12.76 -5.09 5.17
C ALA A 94 -12.63 -6.62 5.04
N ARG A 95 -12.66 -7.34 6.17
CA ARG A 95 -12.31 -8.79 6.24
C ARG A 95 -12.97 -9.68 5.18
N PRO A 96 -14.29 -9.58 4.90
CA PRO A 96 -14.92 -10.43 3.89
C PRO A 96 -14.41 -10.17 2.47
N PHE A 97 -13.85 -8.98 2.22
CA PHE A 97 -13.33 -8.50 0.93
C PHE A 97 -11.85 -8.14 1.01
N ARG A 98 -11.09 -8.82 1.88
CA ARG A 98 -9.72 -8.45 2.26
C ARG A 98 -8.79 -8.20 1.06
N TYR A 99 -8.84 -9.08 0.06
CA TYR A 99 -8.00 -8.94 -1.13
C TYR A 99 -8.49 -7.80 -2.03
N SER A 100 -9.80 -7.62 -2.18
CA SER A 100 -10.36 -6.52 -2.97
C SER A 100 -9.99 -5.16 -2.35
N ALA A 101 -10.16 -5.01 -1.03
CA ALA A 101 -9.80 -3.77 -0.34
C ALA A 101 -8.29 -3.48 -0.41
N ALA A 102 -7.45 -4.49 -0.21
CA ALA A 102 -6.01 -4.33 -0.32
C ALA A 102 -5.55 -4.01 -1.75
N LEU A 103 -6.09 -4.69 -2.76
CA LEU A 103 -5.76 -4.41 -4.17
C LEU A 103 -6.24 -3.02 -4.61
N LEU A 104 -7.37 -2.53 -4.10
CA LEU A 104 -7.82 -1.15 -4.35
C LEU A 104 -6.80 -0.14 -3.81
N VAL A 105 -6.30 -0.34 -2.59
CA VAL A 105 -5.20 0.48 -2.05
C VAL A 105 -3.96 0.37 -2.93
N GLY A 106 -3.54 -0.85 -3.28
CA GLY A 106 -2.37 -1.07 -4.12
C GLY A 106 -2.48 -0.39 -5.50
N LEU A 107 -3.68 -0.34 -6.09
CA LEU A 107 -3.94 0.39 -7.34
C LEU A 107 -3.83 1.92 -7.14
N LEU A 108 -4.36 2.45 -6.03
CA LEU A 108 -4.20 3.87 -5.68
C LEU A 108 -2.73 4.23 -5.47
N THR A 109 -1.98 3.40 -4.75
CA THR A 109 -0.54 3.59 -4.53
C THR A 109 0.24 3.48 -5.84
N LEU A 110 -0.12 2.54 -6.73
CA LEU A 110 0.47 2.42 -8.05
C LEU A 110 0.23 3.67 -8.91
N ALA A 111 -0.99 4.19 -8.93
CA ALA A 111 -1.31 5.41 -9.67
C ALA A 111 -0.52 6.61 -9.14
N ALA A 112 -0.46 6.78 -7.81
CA ALA A 112 0.32 7.85 -7.17
C ALA A 112 1.82 7.71 -7.44
N GLY A 113 2.36 6.49 -7.32
CA GLY A 113 3.76 6.19 -7.62
C GLY A 113 4.12 6.45 -9.08
N TYR A 114 3.26 6.02 -10.01
CA TYR A 114 3.45 6.30 -11.44
C TYR A 114 3.49 7.80 -11.75
N MET A 115 2.57 8.58 -11.16
CA MET A 115 2.58 10.04 -11.29
C MET A 115 3.89 10.64 -10.75
N ASN A 116 4.32 10.20 -9.55
CA ASN A 116 5.57 10.66 -8.95
C ASN A 116 6.81 10.35 -9.82
N LEU A 117 6.84 9.19 -10.49
CA LEU A 117 7.90 8.83 -11.42
C LEU A 117 7.93 9.71 -12.68
N GLN A 118 6.83 10.38 -13.04
CA GLN A 118 6.86 11.35 -14.14
C GLN A 118 7.54 12.66 -13.75
N ASP A 119 7.46 13.03 -12.47
CA ASP A 119 7.92 14.34 -11.98
C ASP A 119 9.35 14.28 -11.42
N ILE A 120 9.79 13.13 -10.91
CA ILE A 120 11.08 12.97 -10.25
C ILE A 120 12.04 12.15 -11.13
N PRO A 121 13.20 12.71 -11.53
CA PRO A 121 14.24 11.96 -12.24
C PRO A 121 14.65 10.71 -11.47
N HIS A 122 14.80 9.58 -12.17
CA HIS A 122 15.14 8.31 -11.53
C HIS A 122 15.86 7.36 -12.50
N PRO A 123 16.67 6.42 -12.00
CA PRO A 123 17.21 5.34 -12.83
C PRO A 123 16.09 4.45 -13.37
N ALA A 124 16.15 4.03 -14.63
CA ALA A 124 15.10 3.23 -15.25
C ALA A 124 14.76 1.94 -14.49
N TRP A 125 15.78 1.24 -13.95
CA TRP A 125 15.59 0.01 -13.16
C TRP A 125 14.75 0.26 -11.90
N PHE A 126 14.87 1.44 -11.28
CA PHE A 126 14.13 1.79 -10.08
C PHE A 126 12.65 1.90 -10.41
N GLY A 127 12.29 2.63 -11.45
CA GLY A 127 10.90 2.81 -11.85
C GLY A 127 10.18 1.49 -12.14
N TYR A 128 10.84 0.55 -12.83
CA TYR A 128 10.25 -0.78 -13.08
C TYR A 128 10.01 -1.59 -11.81
N LEU A 129 10.98 -1.62 -10.89
CA LEU A 129 10.83 -2.31 -9.61
C LEU A 129 9.77 -1.63 -8.73
N ASP A 130 9.75 -0.30 -8.74
CA ASP A 130 8.84 0.51 -7.96
C ASP A 130 7.38 0.25 -8.34
N LEU A 131 7.06 0.28 -9.62
CA LEU A 131 5.70 -0.02 -10.09
C LEU A 131 5.30 -1.48 -9.83
N LEU A 132 6.24 -2.41 -9.97
CA LEU A 132 5.97 -3.84 -9.82
C LEU A 132 5.67 -4.23 -8.36
N LEU A 133 6.20 -3.52 -7.37
CA LEU A 133 6.07 -3.91 -5.97
C LEU A 133 4.70 -3.62 -5.35
N TYR A 134 3.98 -2.61 -5.86
CA TYR A 134 2.80 -2.09 -5.18
C TYR A 134 1.68 -3.11 -5.02
N LEU A 135 1.26 -3.75 -6.12
CA LEU A 135 0.17 -4.74 -6.06
C LEU A 135 0.54 -6.03 -5.33
N PRO A 136 1.72 -6.65 -5.57
CA PRO A 136 2.13 -7.84 -4.83
C PRO A 136 2.26 -7.60 -3.33
N LEU A 137 2.83 -6.46 -2.91
CA LEU A 137 2.97 -6.18 -1.48
C LEU A 137 1.64 -5.82 -0.82
N ALA A 138 0.74 -5.11 -1.50
CA ALA A 138 -0.61 -4.91 -0.99
C ALA A 138 -1.35 -6.25 -0.80
N ALA A 139 -1.26 -7.16 -1.78
CA ALA A 139 -1.84 -8.50 -1.68
C ALA A 139 -1.18 -9.35 -0.58
N LEU A 140 0.14 -9.24 -0.41
CA LEU A 140 0.86 -9.87 0.70
C LEU A 140 0.33 -9.35 2.04
N GLY A 141 0.13 -8.04 2.19
CA GLY A 141 -0.51 -7.44 3.36
C GLY A 141 -1.86 -8.08 3.68
N ALA A 142 -2.70 -8.31 2.68
CA ALA A 142 -3.98 -9.00 2.86
C ALA A 142 -3.85 -10.45 3.34
N SER A 143 -2.85 -11.18 2.85
CA SER A 143 -2.62 -12.58 3.25
C SER A 143 -2.22 -12.74 4.72
N LEU A 144 -1.70 -11.67 5.35
CA LEU A 144 -1.32 -11.66 6.77
C LEU A 144 -2.52 -11.55 7.71
N VAL A 145 -3.73 -11.27 7.19
CA VAL A 145 -4.95 -11.16 8.00
C VAL A 145 -5.54 -12.54 8.28
N LYS A 146 -5.55 -12.95 9.56
CA LYS A 146 -6.20 -14.18 10.02
C LYS A 146 -7.72 -14.10 9.83
N GLN A 147 -8.31 -15.16 9.29
CA GLN A 147 -9.77 -15.31 9.24
C GLN A 147 -10.28 -15.89 10.57
N PRO A 148 -11.51 -15.55 11.00
CA PRO A 148 -12.16 -16.22 12.13
C PRO A 148 -12.27 -17.72 11.88
N ASP A 149 -12.01 -18.55 12.89
CA ASP A 149 -12.20 -20.00 12.81
C ASP A 149 -13.69 -20.31 12.64
N ALA A 150 -14.03 -21.30 11.80
CA ALA A 150 -15.42 -21.69 11.53
C ALA A 150 -16.23 -22.01 12.81
N LYS A 151 -15.56 -22.55 13.84
CA LYS A 151 -16.16 -22.87 15.14
C LYS A 151 -16.59 -21.63 15.94
N THR A 152 -15.94 -20.50 15.73
CA THR A 152 -16.27 -19.24 16.43
C THR A 152 -17.52 -18.60 15.84
N VAL A 153 -17.77 -18.79 14.54
CA VAL A 153 -18.95 -18.28 13.85
C VAL A 153 -20.22 -19.03 14.29
N GLU A 154 -20.18 -20.35 14.36
CA GLU A 154 -21.31 -21.17 14.86
C GLU A 154 -21.69 -20.83 16.32
N ALA A 155 -20.71 -20.52 17.16
CA ALA A 155 -20.95 -20.14 18.57
C ALA A 155 -21.58 -18.74 18.73
N THR A 156 -21.43 -17.85 17.74
CA THR A 156 -22.06 -16.51 17.77
C THR A 156 -23.45 -16.49 17.13
N GLU A 157 -23.75 -17.42 16.22
CA GLU A 157 -25.09 -17.55 15.62
C GLU A 157 -26.08 -18.34 16.48
N SER A 158 -25.58 -19.10 17.47
CA SER A 158 -26.38 -19.90 18.40
C SER A 158 -26.70 -19.22 19.74
N ALA A 159 -26.22 -17.99 19.95
CA ALA A 159 -26.43 -17.17 21.16
C ALA A 159 -27.34 -15.97 20.87
#